data_AF-A0A383DBV1-F1
#
_entry.id   AF-A0A383DBV1-F1
#
_cell.length_a   1.000
_cell.length_b   1.000
_cell.length_c   1.000
_cell.angle_alpha   90.00
_cell.angle_beta   90.00
_cell.angle_gamma   90.00
#
_symmetry.space_group_name_H-M   'P 1'
#
loop_
_entity.id
_entity.type
_entity.pdbx_description
1 polymer ?
#
loop_
_entity_poly.entity_id
_entity_poly.type
_entity_poly.pdbx_seq_one_letter_code
_entity_poly.pdbx_strand_id
1 'polypeptide(L)'
;YKPDEDSEELIYLRQRREVLGGYLPSRTFELEKFNIPKLEVFKPLLVSSGKKEMSSTMAFVRFLSLLIRDKELGPRVVPIVPDEARTFGMEGLFRQMGIYSSSGQLYEPEDSDTVMWYKEDIKGQVLQEGINEAGAISDWIAAATSYASHNVTMIPFYIYYSKFGFQRVGDLAWAAGDMQAKGFLLGGTAGRTTLAGEGLQHQDGDSLIVANTIPNCISYDPTYAYELAVIIRDGM
;
A
#
# COMPACT_ATOMS: atom_id res chain seq x y z
N TYR A 1 -22.45 38.23 8.74
CA TYR A 1 -22.26 39.03 9.97
C TYR A 1 -21.09 38.45 10.72
N LYS A 2 -20.12 39.26 11.14
CA LYS A 2 -19.00 38.86 12.01
C LYS A 2 -19.23 39.58 13.35
N PRO A 3 -19.38 38.88 14.48
CA PRO A 3 -19.50 39.53 15.78
C PRO A 3 -18.23 40.32 16.13
N ASP A 4 -18.38 41.31 17.00
CA ASP A 4 -17.25 42.06 17.54
C ASP A 4 -16.30 41.14 18.32
N GLU A 5 -15.02 41.53 18.38
CA GLU A 5 -13.96 40.67 18.92
C GLU A 5 -14.14 40.34 20.42
N ASP A 6 -14.86 41.19 21.15
CA ASP A 6 -15.19 41.12 22.56
C ASP A 6 -16.63 40.65 22.84
N SER A 7 -17.38 40.22 21.80
CA SER A 7 -18.74 39.72 21.99
C SER A 7 -18.76 38.40 22.76
N GLU A 8 -19.81 38.18 23.57
CA GLU A 8 -19.97 36.95 24.34
C GLU A 8 -19.95 35.70 23.45
N GLU A 9 -20.55 35.79 22.26
CA GLU A 9 -20.60 34.69 21.29
C GLU A 9 -19.21 34.33 20.74
N LEU A 10 -18.40 35.33 20.37
CA LEU A 10 -17.07 35.07 19.81
C LEU A 10 -16.10 34.56 20.88
N ILE A 11 -16.18 35.10 22.10
CA ILE A 11 -15.43 34.61 23.25
C ILE A 11 -15.80 33.15 23.54
N TYR A 12 -17.09 32.85 23.64
CA TYR A 12 -17.56 31.49 23.91
C TYR A 12 -17.10 30.51 22.82
N LEU A 13 -17.25 30.89 21.55
CA LEU A 13 -16.81 30.07 20.41
C LEU A 13 -15.31 29.77 20.47
N ARG A 14 -14.47 30.78 20.72
CA ARG A 14 -13.01 30.62 20.85
C ARG A 14 -12.65 29.70 22.01
N GLN A 15 -13.23 29.92 23.19
CA GLN A 15 -12.97 29.08 24.36
C GLN A 15 -13.35 27.62 24.13
N ARG A 16 -14.49 27.34 23.44
CA ARG A 16 -14.87 25.96 23.10
C ARG A 16 -13.86 25.32 22.15
N ARG A 17 -13.32 26.07 21.18
CA ARG A 17 -12.28 25.57 20.27
C ARG A 17 -10.96 25.32 20.99
N GLU A 18 -10.55 26.21 21.89
CA GLU A 18 -9.31 26.06 22.67
C GLU A 18 -9.34 24.83 23.57
N VAL A 19 -10.44 24.58 24.29
CA VAL A 19 -10.63 23.36 25.12
C VAL A 19 -10.58 22.08 24.29
N LEU A 20 -10.94 22.15 22.99
CA LEU A 20 -10.92 21.02 22.05
C LEU A 20 -9.61 20.93 21.24
N GLY A 21 -8.56 21.68 21.62
CA GLY A 21 -7.24 21.58 20.99
C GLY A 21 -7.05 22.45 19.73
N GLY A 22 -7.86 23.50 19.55
CA GLY A 22 -7.69 24.48 18.48
C GLY A 22 -8.80 24.42 17.43
N TYR A 23 -8.53 24.77 16.17
CA TYR A 23 -9.51 24.79 15.08
C TYR A 23 -9.36 23.59 14.14
N LEU A 24 -10.47 23.14 13.55
CA LEU A 24 -10.50 22.09 12.52
C LEU A 24 -11.56 22.43 11.44
N PRO A 25 -11.35 22.03 10.18
CA PRO A 25 -10.22 21.25 9.66
C PRO A 25 -8.92 22.07 9.54
N SER A 26 -7.77 21.40 9.69
CA SER A 26 -6.44 21.94 9.43
C SER A 26 -5.57 20.85 8.82
N ARG A 27 -4.67 21.22 7.91
CA ARG A 27 -3.72 20.29 7.27
C ARG A 27 -2.33 20.92 7.33
N THR A 28 -1.59 20.62 8.38
CA THR A 28 -0.22 21.12 8.62
C THR A 28 0.63 19.97 9.12
N PHE A 29 1.76 19.72 8.46
CA PHE A 29 2.67 18.62 8.78
C PHE A 29 4.10 18.99 8.39
N GLU A 30 5.07 18.30 9.00
CA GLU A 30 6.46 18.29 8.56
C GLU A 30 6.78 16.89 8.04
N LEU A 31 7.27 16.81 6.80
CA LEU A 31 7.60 15.51 6.21
C LEU A 31 8.84 14.92 6.87
N GLU A 32 8.70 13.70 7.39
CA GLU A 32 9.82 12.88 7.80
C GLU A 32 10.75 12.63 6.61
N LYS A 33 12.06 12.64 6.88
CA LYS A 33 13.09 12.30 5.90
C LYS A 33 13.69 10.96 6.29
N PHE A 34 13.66 10.01 5.37
CA PHE A 34 14.25 8.69 5.56
C PHE A 34 15.51 8.52 4.72
N ASN A 35 16.40 7.65 5.20
CA ASN A 35 17.53 7.21 4.39
C ASN A 35 17.08 6.06 3.47
N ILE A 36 16.60 6.41 2.28
CA ILE A 36 16.14 5.41 1.32
C ILE A 36 17.31 4.45 0.95
N PRO A 37 17.11 3.12 1.03
CA PRO A 37 18.14 2.14 0.72
C PRO A 37 18.78 2.40 -0.63
N LYS A 38 20.11 2.31 -0.68
CA LYS A 38 20.83 2.40 -1.96
C LYS A 38 20.49 1.19 -2.83
N LEU A 39 20.63 1.36 -4.14
CA LEU A 39 20.25 0.33 -5.10
C LEU A 39 21.02 -1.01 -4.89
N GLU A 40 22.21 -0.96 -4.30
CA GLU A 40 23.02 -2.13 -3.96
C GLU A 40 22.32 -3.10 -3.00
N VAL A 41 21.42 -2.62 -2.13
CA VAL A 41 20.59 -3.49 -1.27
C VAL A 41 19.74 -4.43 -2.12
N PHE A 42 19.30 -3.95 -3.29
CA PHE A 42 18.50 -4.68 -4.25
C PHE A 42 19.33 -5.38 -5.34
N LYS A 43 20.67 -5.45 -5.20
CA LYS A 43 21.57 -6.13 -6.14
C LYS A 43 21.08 -7.50 -6.64
N PRO A 44 20.46 -8.37 -5.81
CA PRO A 44 19.96 -9.66 -6.30
C PRO A 44 18.83 -9.58 -7.33
N LEU A 45 18.20 -8.42 -7.51
CA LEU A 45 17.22 -8.11 -8.55
C LEU A 45 17.82 -7.40 -9.77
N LEU A 46 19.02 -6.81 -9.62
CA LEU A 46 19.72 -6.07 -10.68
C LEU A 46 20.56 -6.96 -11.59
N VAL A 47 20.86 -8.17 -11.14
CA VAL A 47 21.67 -9.15 -11.89
C VAL A 47 20.77 -10.18 -12.55
N SER A 48 21.28 -10.82 -13.61
CA SER A 48 20.57 -11.91 -14.27
C SER A 48 20.19 -13.02 -13.29
N SER A 49 18.96 -13.52 -13.40
CA SER A 49 18.49 -14.71 -12.66
C SER A 49 19.09 -16.03 -13.18
N GLY A 50 19.92 -15.96 -14.23
CA GLY A 50 20.57 -17.11 -14.84
C GLY A 50 19.55 -18.06 -15.45
N LYS A 51 19.53 -19.31 -14.96
CA LYS A 51 18.58 -20.35 -15.43
C LYS A 51 17.23 -20.34 -14.71
N LYS A 52 17.08 -19.54 -13.64
CA LYS A 52 15.82 -19.46 -12.90
C LYS A 52 14.91 -18.42 -13.56
N GLU A 53 13.73 -18.86 -13.94
CA GLU A 53 12.67 -17.95 -14.38
C GLU A 53 12.02 -17.27 -13.18
N MET A 54 11.64 -16.00 -13.35
CA MET A 54 11.06 -15.17 -12.30
C MET A 54 10.12 -14.16 -12.94
N SER A 55 8.93 -14.00 -12.36
CA SER A 55 7.96 -12.98 -12.76
C SER A 55 8.28 -11.64 -12.10
N SER A 56 7.71 -10.56 -12.61
CA SER A 56 7.76 -9.25 -11.97
C SER A 56 7.12 -9.26 -10.57
N THR A 57 6.04 -10.02 -10.36
CA THR A 57 5.44 -10.21 -9.02
C THR A 57 6.41 -10.87 -8.04
N MET A 58 7.11 -11.93 -8.46
CA MET A 58 8.15 -12.56 -7.63
C MET A 58 9.30 -11.58 -7.33
N ALA A 59 9.67 -10.73 -8.30
CA ALA A 59 10.65 -9.68 -8.11
C ALA A 59 10.19 -8.64 -7.07
N PHE A 60 8.91 -8.24 -7.11
CA PHE A 60 8.29 -7.35 -6.12
C PHE A 60 8.32 -7.93 -4.70
N VAL A 61 7.88 -9.18 -4.52
CA VAL A 61 7.92 -9.85 -3.20
C VAL A 61 9.34 -9.88 -2.65
N ARG A 62 10.32 -10.14 -3.53
CA ARG A 62 11.74 -10.14 -3.16
C ARG A 62 12.27 -8.74 -2.84
N PHE A 63 11.82 -7.70 -3.55
CA PHE A 63 12.12 -6.31 -3.23
C PHE A 63 11.60 -5.97 -1.82
N LEU A 64 10.33 -6.28 -1.56
CA LEU A 64 9.69 -6.01 -0.28
C LEU A 64 10.39 -6.77 0.86
N SER A 65 10.76 -8.03 0.64
CA SER A 65 11.53 -8.85 1.59
C SER A 65 12.90 -8.27 1.96
N LEU A 66 13.53 -7.53 1.04
CA LEU A 66 14.79 -6.83 1.30
C LEU A 66 14.53 -5.51 2.02
N LEU A 67 13.49 -4.78 1.62
CA LEU A 67 13.11 -3.50 2.22
C LEU A 67 12.71 -3.65 3.70
N ILE A 68 11.93 -4.68 4.06
CA ILE A 68 11.46 -4.86 5.45
C ILE A 68 12.56 -5.20 6.45
N ARG A 69 13.77 -5.55 5.97
CA ARG A 69 14.95 -5.77 6.81
C ARG A 69 15.62 -4.46 7.22
N ASP A 70 15.31 -3.36 6.53
CA ASP A 70 15.74 -2.04 6.93
C ASP A 70 15.11 -1.67 8.28
N LYS A 71 15.93 -1.24 9.24
CA LYS A 71 15.48 -0.99 10.61
C LYS A 71 14.64 0.29 10.73
N GLU A 72 14.85 1.25 9.82
CA GLU A 72 14.14 2.52 9.80
C GLU A 72 12.83 2.38 9.00
N LEU A 73 12.90 1.77 7.81
CA LEU A 73 11.76 1.69 6.91
C LEU A 73 10.89 0.45 7.11
N GLY A 74 11.45 -0.67 7.57
CA GLY A 74 10.71 -1.92 7.78
C GLY A 74 9.44 -1.72 8.61
N PRO A 75 9.48 -1.02 9.75
CA PRO A 75 8.30 -0.69 10.55
C PRO A 75 7.31 0.28 9.89
N ARG A 76 7.70 0.99 8.81
CA ARG A 76 6.86 1.94 8.07
C ARG A 76 6.14 1.30 6.88
N VAL A 77 6.62 0.15 6.41
CA VAL A 77 6.02 -0.57 5.27
C VAL A 77 4.65 -1.12 5.66
N VAL A 78 3.64 -0.90 4.84
CA VAL A 78 2.28 -1.46 5.05
C VAL A 78 1.89 -2.31 3.86
N PRO A 79 2.16 -3.63 3.87
CA PRO A 79 1.69 -4.54 2.84
C PRO A 79 0.18 -4.75 2.98
N ILE A 80 -0.56 -4.58 1.89
CA ILE A 80 -2.02 -4.70 1.85
C ILE A 80 -2.40 -5.66 0.73
N VAL A 81 -3.29 -6.60 1.01
CA VAL A 81 -3.81 -7.58 0.06
C VAL A 81 -5.31 -7.81 0.29
N PRO A 82 -6.11 -8.02 -0.77
CA PRO A 82 -7.50 -8.43 -0.63
C PRO A 82 -7.62 -9.93 -0.92
N ASP A 83 -7.54 -10.76 0.13
CA ASP A 83 -7.64 -12.22 0.12
C ASP A 83 -6.45 -12.96 -0.53
N GLU A 84 -6.19 -12.73 -1.80
CA GLU A 84 -5.41 -13.59 -2.72
C GLU A 84 -3.87 -13.52 -2.57
N ALA A 85 -3.38 -13.66 -1.34
CA ALA A 85 -1.97 -13.56 -1.01
C ALA A 85 -1.09 -14.66 -1.62
N ARG A 86 -1.60 -15.89 -1.70
CA ARG A 86 -0.88 -17.04 -2.28
C ARG A 86 -0.65 -16.84 -3.77
N THR A 87 -1.64 -16.32 -4.49
CA THR A 87 -1.54 -15.98 -5.91
C THR A 87 -0.35 -15.06 -6.19
N PHE A 88 -0.05 -14.13 -5.27
CA PHE A 88 1.08 -13.21 -5.41
C PHE A 88 2.39 -13.70 -4.77
N GLY A 89 2.41 -14.89 -4.15
CA GLY A 89 3.59 -15.41 -3.46
C GLY A 89 3.94 -14.66 -2.17
N MET A 90 2.95 -14.03 -1.52
CA MET A 90 3.14 -13.22 -0.30
C MET A 90 3.24 -14.06 0.98
N GLU A 91 2.99 -15.36 0.91
CA GLU A 91 3.04 -16.32 2.03
C GLU A 91 4.34 -16.27 2.84
N GLY A 92 5.50 -16.14 2.18
CA GLY A 92 6.80 -16.01 2.86
C GLY A 92 6.95 -14.71 3.66
N LEU A 93 6.27 -13.64 3.24
CA LEU A 93 6.23 -12.36 3.96
C LEU A 93 5.32 -12.43 5.18
N PHE A 94 4.21 -13.16 5.10
CA PHE A 94 3.23 -13.28 6.19
C PHE A 94 3.84 -13.95 7.41
N ARG A 95 4.69 -14.96 7.18
CA ARG A 95 5.45 -15.59 8.27
C ARG A 95 6.42 -14.63 8.97
N GLN A 96 7.00 -13.68 8.24
CA GLN A 96 7.97 -12.72 8.79
C GLN A 96 7.29 -11.55 9.51
N MET A 97 6.20 -11.03 8.95
CA MET A 97 5.55 -9.80 9.40
C MET A 97 4.28 -10.03 10.20
N GLY A 98 3.65 -11.20 10.09
CA GLY A 98 2.32 -11.47 10.64
C GLY A 98 1.21 -10.73 9.90
N ILE A 99 0.01 -11.32 9.92
CA ILE A 99 -1.23 -10.66 9.49
C ILE A 99 -1.78 -9.90 10.70
N TYR A 100 -2.10 -8.63 10.51
CA TYR A 100 -2.70 -7.81 11.55
C TYR A 100 -4.10 -8.33 11.87
N SER A 101 -4.35 -8.60 13.15
CA SER A 101 -5.68 -8.89 13.68
C SER A 101 -5.80 -8.25 15.06
N SER A 102 -6.75 -7.34 15.23
CA SER A 102 -6.98 -6.67 16.52
C SER A 102 -7.35 -7.65 17.63
N SER A 103 -7.87 -8.83 17.26
CA SER A 103 -8.25 -9.90 18.18
C SER A 103 -7.16 -10.96 18.35
N GLY A 104 -6.08 -10.90 17.57
CA GLY A 104 -5.07 -11.95 17.47
C GLY A 104 -5.61 -13.24 16.84
N GLN A 105 -4.81 -14.30 16.86
CA GLN A 105 -5.20 -15.61 16.32
C GLN A 105 -6.27 -16.27 17.21
N LEU A 106 -7.51 -16.34 16.72
CA LEU A 106 -8.64 -16.96 17.44
C LEU A 106 -8.96 -18.39 17.01
N TYR A 107 -8.28 -18.90 15.99
CA TYR A 107 -8.57 -20.21 15.38
C TYR A 107 -7.29 -20.89 14.91
N GLU A 108 -7.33 -22.20 14.69
CA GLU A 108 -6.19 -22.92 14.10
C GLU A 108 -6.17 -22.72 12.58
N PRO A 109 -5.08 -22.19 12.00
CA PRO A 109 -4.96 -22.04 10.56
C PRO A 109 -5.11 -23.38 9.84
N GLU A 110 -5.83 -23.42 8.71
CA GLU A 110 -5.98 -24.64 7.90
C GLU A 110 -4.63 -25.21 7.45
N ASP A 111 -3.65 -24.33 7.27
CA ASP A 111 -2.31 -24.70 6.82
C ASP A 111 -1.30 -24.81 7.98
N SER A 112 -1.76 -24.95 9.23
CA SER A 112 -0.92 -25.07 10.44
C SER A 112 0.15 -26.16 10.34
N ASP A 113 -0.15 -27.25 9.63
CA ASP A 113 0.75 -28.38 9.38
C ASP A 113 1.79 -28.13 8.28
N THR A 114 1.73 -26.98 7.59
CA THR A 114 2.63 -26.63 6.48
C THR A 114 3.78 -25.74 6.93
N VAL A 115 4.87 -25.73 6.15
CA VAL A 115 6.05 -24.90 6.43
C VAL A 115 5.75 -23.39 6.31
N MET A 116 4.67 -23.02 5.60
CA MET A 116 4.28 -21.64 5.31
C MET A 116 2.87 -21.35 5.80
N TRP A 117 2.58 -21.75 7.04
CA TRP A 117 1.34 -21.39 7.72
C TRP A 117 1.27 -19.88 8.00
N TYR A 118 0.06 -19.31 7.92
CA TYR A 118 -0.15 -17.90 8.21
C TYR A 118 -0.45 -17.66 9.69
N LYS A 119 0.02 -16.55 10.22
CA LYS A 119 -0.21 -16.16 11.62
C LYS A 119 -0.86 -14.80 11.71
N GLU A 120 -2.00 -14.74 12.38
CA GLU A 120 -2.62 -13.51 12.85
C GLU A 120 -2.00 -13.08 14.19
N ASP A 121 -1.69 -11.79 14.31
CA ASP A 121 -1.09 -11.19 15.49
C ASP A 121 -1.58 -9.76 15.66
N ILE A 122 -1.76 -9.33 16.91
CA ILE A 122 -2.05 -7.92 17.24
C ILE A 122 -0.92 -6.98 16.81
N LYS A 123 0.29 -7.52 16.61
CA LYS A 123 1.47 -6.83 16.08
C LYS A 123 1.75 -7.19 14.62
N GLY A 124 0.84 -7.90 13.95
CA GLY A 124 0.97 -8.18 12.53
C GLY A 124 1.04 -6.89 11.73
N GLN A 125 1.79 -6.90 10.63
CA GLN A 125 2.02 -5.71 9.81
C GLN A 125 1.28 -5.76 8.47
N VAL A 126 0.91 -6.95 8.01
CA VAL A 126 0.14 -7.13 6.77
C VAL A 126 -1.34 -6.86 7.04
N LEU A 127 -1.96 -6.01 6.23
CA LEU A 127 -3.41 -5.84 6.22
C LEU A 127 -4.01 -6.81 5.19
N GLN A 128 -4.88 -7.70 5.67
CA GLN A 128 -5.57 -8.69 4.85
C GLN A 128 -7.07 -8.40 4.92
N GLU A 129 -7.60 -7.77 3.87
CA GLU A 129 -8.96 -7.23 3.85
C GLU A 129 -10.02 -8.21 3.32
N GLY A 130 -9.60 -9.44 2.99
CA GLY A 130 -10.45 -10.40 2.30
C GLY A 130 -10.91 -9.88 0.93
N ILE A 131 -12.04 -10.36 0.42
CA ILE A 131 -12.57 -9.98 -0.91
C ILE A 131 -13.23 -8.60 -0.83
N ASN A 132 -12.41 -7.56 -0.64
CA ASN A 132 -12.86 -6.19 -0.44
C ASN A 132 -11.84 -5.17 -0.97
N GLU A 133 -11.78 -5.00 -2.30
CA GLU A 133 -10.84 -4.05 -2.91
C GLU A 133 -11.10 -2.59 -2.48
N ALA A 134 -12.34 -2.25 -2.16
CA ALA A 134 -12.72 -0.93 -1.65
C ALA A 134 -12.22 -0.69 -0.22
N GLY A 135 -12.22 -1.72 0.63
CA GLY A 135 -11.58 -1.70 1.95
C GLY A 135 -10.07 -1.56 1.81
N ALA A 136 -9.44 -2.45 1.03
CA ALA A 136 -7.99 -2.46 0.83
C ALA A 136 -7.44 -1.13 0.28
N ILE A 137 -8.11 -0.50 -0.69
CA ILE A 137 -7.69 0.83 -1.16
C ILE A 137 -7.93 1.92 -0.10
N SER A 138 -8.95 1.78 0.74
CA SER A 138 -9.20 2.74 1.82
C SER A 138 -8.10 2.68 2.89
N ASP A 139 -7.65 1.49 3.26
CA ASP A 139 -6.48 1.32 4.14
C ASP A 139 -5.20 1.84 3.49
N TRP A 140 -5.03 1.59 2.20
CA TRP A 140 -3.93 2.15 1.43
C TRP A 140 -3.96 3.69 1.46
N ILE A 141 -5.11 4.33 1.25
CA ILE A 141 -5.28 5.79 1.34
C ILE A 141 -4.94 6.30 2.74
N ALA A 142 -5.43 5.62 3.78
CA ALA A 142 -5.17 6.01 5.17
C ALA A 142 -3.67 5.97 5.48
N ALA A 143 -2.98 4.88 5.12
CA ALA A 143 -1.53 4.77 5.27
C ALA A 143 -0.78 5.79 4.40
N ALA A 144 -1.17 5.95 3.14
CA ALA A 144 -0.53 6.82 2.16
C ALA A 144 -0.66 8.31 2.48
N THR A 145 -1.58 8.69 3.38
CA THR A 145 -1.83 10.06 3.82
C THR A 145 -1.50 10.29 5.31
N SER A 146 -1.08 9.23 6.02
CA SER A 146 -0.69 9.29 7.44
C SER A 146 0.41 10.31 7.73
N TYR A 147 1.28 10.58 6.74
CA TYR A 147 2.30 11.62 6.85
C TYR A 147 1.72 13.02 7.13
N ALA A 148 0.50 13.29 6.63
CA ALA A 148 -0.18 14.58 6.82
C ALA A 148 -1.21 14.52 7.94
N SER A 149 -1.92 13.40 8.08
CA SER A 149 -3.00 13.24 9.06
C SER A 149 -2.47 13.01 10.48
N HIS A 150 -1.33 12.36 10.61
CA HIS A 150 -0.77 11.92 11.89
C HIS A 150 0.69 12.33 12.12
N ASN A 151 1.33 13.04 11.18
CA ASN A 151 2.78 13.28 11.17
C ASN A 151 3.59 11.97 11.31
N VAL A 152 3.06 10.88 10.74
CA VAL A 152 3.71 9.57 10.72
C VAL A 152 3.72 9.06 9.30
N THR A 153 4.88 9.04 8.67
CA THR A 153 5.00 8.60 7.28
C THR A 153 5.02 7.08 7.20
N MET A 154 3.99 6.52 6.58
CA MET A 154 3.88 5.09 6.25
C MET A 154 4.06 4.89 4.75
N ILE A 155 4.50 3.69 4.35
CA ILE A 155 4.82 3.34 2.96
C ILE A 155 3.94 2.14 2.56
N PRO A 156 2.71 2.37 2.09
CA PRO A 156 1.82 1.28 1.77
C PRO A 156 2.10 0.68 0.38
N PHE A 157 2.03 -0.64 0.31
CA PHE A 157 2.11 -1.44 -0.90
C PHE A 157 0.85 -2.30 -1.00
N TYR A 158 -0.09 -1.89 -1.85
CA TYR A 158 -1.34 -2.61 -2.07
C TYR A 158 -1.24 -3.43 -3.35
N ILE A 159 -1.21 -4.77 -3.22
CA ILE A 159 -1.19 -5.71 -4.35
C ILE A 159 -2.53 -6.41 -4.52
N TYR A 160 -3.03 -6.44 -5.76
CA TYR A 160 -4.35 -6.96 -6.10
C TYR A 160 -4.37 -7.41 -7.57
N TYR A 161 -5.42 -8.12 -7.99
CA TYR A 161 -5.64 -8.40 -9.41
C TYR A 161 -5.85 -7.09 -10.15
N SER A 162 -4.94 -6.71 -11.05
CA SER A 162 -4.95 -5.42 -11.78
C SER A 162 -6.33 -5.00 -12.31
N LYS A 163 -7.14 -5.96 -12.79
CA LYS A 163 -8.50 -5.72 -13.29
C LYS A 163 -9.46 -5.12 -12.25
N PHE A 164 -9.22 -5.36 -10.96
CA PHE A 164 -10.02 -4.85 -9.84
C PHE A 164 -9.40 -3.65 -9.12
N GLY A 165 -8.42 -2.99 -9.75
CA GLY A 165 -7.93 -1.68 -9.32
C GLY A 165 -8.79 -0.55 -9.84
N PHE A 166 -8.21 0.26 -10.73
CA PHE A 166 -8.85 1.47 -11.25
C PHE A 166 -10.23 1.26 -11.88
N GLN A 167 -10.52 0.07 -12.45
CA GLN A 167 -11.85 -0.23 -12.97
C GLN A 167 -12.91 -0.38 -11.86
N ARG A 168 -12.54 -0.99 -10.73
CA ARG A 168 -13.46 -1.31 -9.63
C ARG A 168 -13.55 -0.20 -8.59
N VAL A 169 -12.41 0.43 -8.28
CA VAL A 169 -12.26 1.43 -7.22
C VAL A 169 -11.72 2.76 -7.73
N GLY A 170 -11.98 3.08 -9.01
CA GLY A 170 -11.44 4.27 -9.68
C GLY A 170 -11.79 5.60 -9.01
N ASP A 171 -12.99 5.72 -8.44
CA ASP A 171 -13.40 6.95 -7.73
C ASP A 171 -12.60 7.14 -6.42
N LEU A 172 -12.27 6.04 -5.72
CA LEU A 172 -11.39 6.07 -4.56
C LEU A 172 -9.94 6.37 -4.96
N ALA A 173 -9.47 5.84 -6.09
CA ALA A 173 -8.15 6.18 -6.63
C ALA A 173 -8.05 7.66 -7.02
N TRP A 174 -9.13 8.24 -7.57
CA TRP A 174 -9.23 9.67 -7.83
C TRP A 174 -9.19 10.50 -6.53
N ALA A 175 -10.01 10.12 -5.54
CA ALA A 175 -10.00 10.75 -4.23
C ALA A 175 -8.63 10.67 -3.54
N ALA A 176 -7.90 9.57 -3.71
CA ALA A 176 -6.54 9.44 -3.21
C ALA A 176 -5.59 10.48 -3.81
N GLY A 177 -5.74 10.76 -5.11
CA GLY A 177 -5.02 11.82 -5.81
C GLY A 177 -5.29 13.20 -5.19
N ASP A 178 -6.56 13.51 -4.91
CA ASP A 178 -6.96 14.76 -4.23
C ASP A 178 -6.37 14.86 -2.82
N MET A 179 -6.44 13.77 -2.05
CA MET A 179 -5.89 13.66 -0.68
C MET A 179 -4.36 13.70 -0.62
N GLN A 180 -3.68 13.75 -1.77
CA GLN A 180 -2.22 13.75 -1.89
C GLN A 180 -1.58 12.47 -1.33
N ALA A 181 -2.19 11.32 -1.64
CA ALA A 181 -1.69 10.00 -1.24
C ALA A 181 -0.28 9.75 -1.80
N LYS A 182 0.60 9.15 -0.98
CA LYS A 182 1.94 8.70 -1.36
C LYS A 182 2.10 7.22 -1.02
N GLY A 183 2.17 6.36 -2.02
CA GLY A 183 2.28 4.91 -1.84
C GLY A 183 2.30 4.17 -3.18
N PHE A 184 2.31 2.84 -3.10
CA PHE A 184 2.42 1.97 -4.27
C PHE A 184 1.17 1.12 -4.45
N LEU A 185 0.59 1.18 -5.66
CA LEU A 185 -0.47 0.29 -6.12
C LEU A 185 0.14 -0.73 -7.10
N LEU A 186 0.03 -2.02 -6.80
CA LEU A 186 0.60 -3.10 -7.59
C LEU A 186 -0.52 -3.91 -8.24
N GLY A 187 -0.77 -3.63 -9.52
CA GLY A 187 -1.64 -4.45 -10.35
C GLY A 187 -0.98 -5.78 -10.69
N GLY A 188 -1.16 -6.78 -9.83
CA GLY A 188 -0.74 -8.15 -10.07
C GLY A 188 -1.56 -8.81 -11.18
N THR A 189 -1.08 -9.97 -11.65
CA THR A 189 -1.75 -10.80 -12.67
C THR A 189 -2.19 -10.02 -13.92
N ALA A 190 -1.47 -8.95 -14.26
CA ALA A 190 -1.80 -8.03 -15.36
C ALA A 190 -1.42 -8.58 -16.74
N GLY A 191 -2.02 -7.98 -17.76
CA GLY A 191 -1.80 -8.33 -19.17
C GLY A 191 -2.88 -9.26 -19.70
N ARG A 192 -3.52 -8.85 -20.79
CA ARG A 192 -4.71 -9.52 -21.35
C ARG A 192 -4.45 -11.00 -21.65
N THR A 193 -3.26 -11.30 -22.16
CA THR A 193 -2.87 -12.66 -22.55
C THR A 193 -2.10 -13.40 -21.46
N THR A 194 -1.53 -12.70 -20.48
CA THR A 194 -0.73 -13.30 -19.41
C THR A 194 -1.61 -14.15 -18.49
N LEU A 195 -2.81 -13.65 -18.18
CA LEU A 195 -3.80 -14.35 -17.34
C LEU A 195 -4.89 -15.04 -18.19
N ALA A 196 -4.48 -15.77 -19.22
CA ALA A 196 -5.40 -16.32 -20.22
C ALA A 196 -6.50 -17.23 -19.62
N GLY A 197 -6.18 -18.02 -18.58
CA GLY A 197 -7.08 -19.01 -17.99
C GLY A 197 -8.30 -18.42 -17.27
N GLU A 198 -8.22 -17.20 -16.75
CA GLU A 198 -9.27 -16.58 -15.93
C GLU A 198 -10.40 -15.91 -16.74
N GLY A 199 -10.17 -15.69 -18.04
CA GLY A 199 -11.19 -15.20 -18.96
C GLY A 199 -11.56 -13.71 -18.81
N LEU A 200 -12.74 -13.38 -19.34
CA LEU A 200 -13.14 -12.00 -19.71
C LEU A 200 -13.08 -10.99 -18.56
N GLN A 201 -13.47 -11.39 -17.34
CA GLN A 201 -13.56 -10.47 -16.21
C GLN A 201 -12.25 -10.24 -15.47
N HIS A 202 -11.19 -10.98 -15.80
CA HIS A 202 -9.90 -10.94 -15.09
C HIS A 202 -8.74 -10.52 -15.99
N GLN A 203 -8.77 -10.89 -17.27
CA GLN A 203 -7.75 -10.51 -18.23
C GLN A 203 -7.72 -8.99 -18.38
N ASP A 204 -6.72 -8.31 -17.82
CA ASP A 204 -6.59 -6.86 -17.86
C ASP A 204 -5.69 -6.40 -19.01
N GLY A 205 -6.18 -5.49 -19.84
CA GLY A 205 -5.38 -4.83 -20.87
C GLY A 205 -5.78 -3.38 -21.05
N ASP A 206 -6.31 -2.76 -19.98
CA ASP A 206 -6.88 -1.42 -20.01
C ASP A 206 -6.63 -0.62 -18.74
N SER A 207 -6.17 -1.23 -17.63
CA SER A 207 -5.91 -0.52 -16.36
C SER A 207 -4.96 0.67 -16.50
N LEU A 208 -3.87 0.56 -17.27
CA LEU A 208 -2.92 1.66 -17.48
C LEU A 208 -3.54 2.85 -18.23
N ILE A 209 -4.52 2.61 -19.10
CA ILE A 209 -5.26 3.69 -19.77
C ILE A 209 -6.11 4.44 -18.74
N VAL A 210 -6.76 3.72 -17.83
CA VAL A 210 -7.57 4.32 -16.76
C VAL A 210 -6.67 5.04 -15.75
N ALA A 211 -5.54 4.45 -15.36
CA ALA A 211 -4.59 5.06 -14.44
C ALA A 211 -4.06 6.41 -14.95
N ASN A 212 -3.81 6.52 -16.26
CA ASN A 212 -3.36 7.74 -16.93
C ASN A 212 -4.40 8.89 -16.89
N THR A 213 -5.63 8.63 -16.45
CA THR A 213 -6.60 9.71 -16.21
C THR A 213 -6.33 10.46 -14.91
N ILE A 214 -5.59 9.87 -13.95
CA ILE A 214 -5.30 10.46 -12.64
C ILE A 214 -3.98 11.26 -12.72
N PRO A 215 -3.99 12.60 -12.63
CA PRO A 215 -2.82 13.43 -12.98
C PRO A 215 -1.53 13.17 -12.18
N ASN A 216 -1.67 12.80 -10.91
CA ASN A 216 -0.55 12.53 -10.00
C ASN A 216 -0.28 11.02 -9.80
N CYS A 217 -0.90 10.16 -10.63
CA CYS A 217 -0.59 8.73 -10.66
C CYS A 217 0.50 8.46 -11.71
N ILE A 218 1.69 8.05 -11.25
CA ILE A 218 2.79 7.66 -12.14
C ILE A 218 2.70 6.16 -12.38
N SER A 219 2.45 5.78 -13.64
CA SER A 219 2.18 4.39 -14.02
C SER A 219 3.35 3.77 -14.80
N TYR A 220 3.70 2.53 -14.49
CA TYR A 220 4.76 1.75 -15.15
C TYR A 220 4.28 0.33 -15.48
N ASP A 221 4.84 -0.28 -16.52
CA ASP A 221 4.64 -1.68 -16.89
C ASP A 221 6.01 -2.38 -17.07
N PRO A 222 6.71 -2.69 -15.95
CA PRO A 222 8.06 -3.24 -16.02
C PRO A 222 8.05 -4.69 -16.54
N THR A 223 8.95 -4.98 -17.47
CA THR A 223 9.17 -6.33 -18.00
C THR A 223 10.17 -7.10 -17.14
N TYR A 224 11.20 -6.43 -16.65
CA TYR A 224 12.31 -7.06 -15.96
C TYR A 224 12.40 -6.69 -14.47
N ALA A 225 12.97 -7.60 -13.68
CA ALA A 225 13.14 -7.44 -12.25
C ALA A 225 13.97 -6.20 -11.86
N TYR A 226 14.99 -5.86 -12.66
CA TYR A 226 15.84 -4.70 -12.40
C TYR A 226 15.09 -3.39 -12.65
N GLU A 227 14.17 -3.34 -13.63
CA GLU A 227 13.33 -2.18 -13.88
C GLU A 227 12.42 -1.93 -12.68
N LEU A 228 11.74 -2.98 -12.21
CA LEU A 228 10.88 -2.92 -11.04
C LEU A 228 11.64 -2.44 -9.80
N ALA A 229 12.85 -2.96 -9.56
CA ALA A 229 13.67 -2.53 -8.43
C ALA A 229 14.08 -1.06 -8.51
N VAL A 230 14.41 -0.56 -9.71
CA VAL A 230 14.75 0.84 -9.92
C VAL A 230 13.53 1.74 -9.76
N ILE A 231 12.39 1.38 -10.37
CA ILE A 231 11.14 2.14 -10.32
C ILE A 231 10.64 2.30 -8.89
N ILE A 232 10.57 1.19 -8.13
CA ILE A 232 10.08 1.27 -6.74
C ILE A 232 11.04 2.09 -5.89
N ARG A 233 12.35 1.91 -6.04
CA ARG A 233 13.33 2.70 -5.29
C ARG A 233 13.29 4.19 -5.63
N ASP A 234 13.03 4.55 -6.89
CA ASP A 234 12.91 5.95 -7.32
C ASP A 234 11.64 6.62 -6.78
N GLY A 235 10.55 5.85 -6.66
CA GLY A 235 9.30 6.32 -6.05
C GLY A 235 9.34 6.44 -4.51
N MET A 236 10.34 5.86 -3.85
CA MET A 236 10.55 5.92 -2.39
C MET A 236 11.36 7.16 -1.99
#